data_AF-A0A7J2ZLF1-F1
#
_entry.id   AF-A0A7J2ZLF1-F1
#
_cell.length_a   1.000
_cell.length_b   1.000
_cell.length_c   1.000
_cell.angle_alpha   90.00
_cell.angle_beta   90.00
_cell.angle_gamma   90.00
#
_symmetry.space_group_name_H-M   'P 1'
#
loop_
_entity.id
_entity.type
_entity.pdbx_description
1 polymer ?
#
loop_
_entity_poly.entity_id
_entity_poly.type
_entity_poly.pdbx_seq_one_letter_code
_entity_poly.pdbx_strand_id
1 'polypeptide(L)'
;MEYVYSALLLHAAKQPITEENIKKILEAAGIQVDEAKVKALVSSLEGVNIDEVIQQAAVAPKVEEKKEEKKEEGKKAEEAVAGLSALFG
;
A
#
# COMPACT_ATOMS: atom_id res chain seq x y z
N MET A 1 13.50 0.09 2.62
CA MET A 1 12.57 -0.32 1.53
C MET A 1 13.24 -1.21 0.48
N GLU A 2 14.53 -1.01 0.22
CA GLU A 2 15.40 -1.77 -0.68
C GLU A 2 15.31 -3.29 -0.55
N TYR A 3 15.21 -3.84 0.67
CA TYR A 3 15.07 -5.29 0.90
C TYR A 3 13.75 -5.83 0.35
N VAL A 4 12.65 -5.11 0.61
CA VAL A 4 11.31 -5.47 0.12
C VAL A 4 11.27 -5.38 -1.40
N TYR A 5 11.85 -4.33 -1.99
CA TYR A 5 11.93 -4.20 -3.44
C TYR A 5 12.78 -5.29 -4.08
N SER A 6 13.87 -5.71 -3.43
CA SER A 6 14.69 -6.84 -3.90
C SER A 6 13.88 -8.14 -3.91
N ALA A 7 13.12 -8.41 -2.85
CA ALA A 7 12.25 -9.58 -2.78
C ALA A 7 11.12 -9.54 -3.84
N LEU A 8 10.47 -8.38 -4.03
CA LEU A 8 9.44 -8.22 -5.06
C LEU A 8 10.01 -8.35 -6.48
N LEU A 9 11.23 -7.85 -6.71
CA LEU A 9 11.94 -8.01 -7.99
C LEU A 9 12.21 -9.49 -8.28
N LEU A 10 12.72 -10.23 -7.29
CA LEU A 10 12.96 -11.66 -7.41
C LEU A 10 11.65 -12.42 -7.67
N HIS A 11 10.58 -12.09 -6.97
CA HIS A 11 9.24 -12.65 -7.20
C HIS A 11 8.76 -12.42 -8.63
N ALA A 12 8.82 -11.16 -9.10
CA ALA A 12 8.41 -10.80 -10.46
C ALA A 12 9.26 -11.52 -11.53
N ALA A 13 10.56 -11.74 -11.25
CA ALA A 13 11.47 -12.48 -12.10
C ALA A 13 11.37 -14.02 -11.96
N LYS A 14 10.45 -14.52 -11.11
CA LYS A 14 10.29 -15.94 -10.78
C LYS A 14 11.58 -16.60 -10.28
N GLN A 15 12.42 -15.80 -9.62
CA GLN A 15 13.65 -16.25 -8.98
C GLN A 15 13.40 -16.55 -7.50
N PRO A 16 14.13 -17.50 -6.91
CA PRO A 16 13.97 -17.81 -5.50
C PRO A 16 14.41 -16.64 -4.61
N ILE A 17 13.63 -16.34 -3.58
CA ILE A 17 13.92 -15.28 -2.61
C ILE A 17 14.80 -15.87 -1.51
N THR A 18 16.12 -15.83 -1.73
CA THR A 18 17.13 -16.34 -0.80
C THR A 18 18.00 -15.21 -0.28
N GLU A 19 18.70 -15.45 0.84
CA GLU A 19 19.66 -14.48 1.38
C GLU A 19 20.71 -14.11 0.32
N GLU A 20 21.24 -15.10 -0.40
CA GLU A 20 22.24 -14.90 -1.45
C GLU A 20 21.72 -13.98 -2.58
N ASN A 21 20.52 -14.23 -3.08
CA ASN A 21 19.97 -13.46 -4.19
C ASN A 21 19.65 -12.01 -3.79
N ILE A 22 19.17 -11.80 -2.56
CA ILE A 22 18.94 -10.45 -2.03
C ILE A 22 20.26 -9.70 -1.88
N LYS A 23 21.29 -10.34 -1.31
CA LYS A 23 22.62 -9.73 -1.15
C LYS A 23 23.19 -9.28 -2.51
N LYS A 24 23.15 -10.14 -3.52
CA LYS A 24 23.62 -9.81 -4.89
C LYS A 24 22.92 -8.58 -5.47
N ILE A 25 21.61 -8.45 -5.29
CA ILE A 25 20.86 -7.28 -5.78
C ILE A 25 21.30 -6.01 -5.06
N LEU A 26 21.40 -6.05 -3.74
CA LEU A 26 21.80 -4.89 -2.93
C LEU A 26 23.24 -4.46 -3.23
N GLU A 27 24.17 -5.42 -3.33
CA GLU A 27 25.56 -5.18 -3.69
C GLU A 27 25.69 -4.60 -5.11
N ALA A 28 24.94 -5.13 -6.09
CA ALA A 28 24.91 -4.59 -7.44
C ALA A 28 24.36 -3.16 -7.49
N ALA A 29 23.48 -2.80 -6.55
CA ALA A 29 22.98 -1.44 -6.38
C ALA A 29 23.92 -0.53 -5.55
N GLY A 30 25.07 -1.03 -5.10
CA GLY A 30 26.02 -0.29 -4.25
C GLY A 30 25.52 -0.04 -2.83
N ILE A 31 24.54 -0.83 -2.37
CA ILE A 31 23.93 -0.71 -1.05
C ILE A 31 24.67 -1.61 -0.06
N GLN A 32 25.03 -1.07 1.10
CA GLN A 32 25.60 -1.87 2.18
C GLN A 32 24.57 -2.84 2.74
N VAL A 33 24.92 -4.13 2.76
CA VAL A 33 24.06 -5.22 3.24
C VAL A 33 24.04 -5.27 4.77
N ASP A 34 22.85 -5.32 5.34
CA ASP A 34 22.60 -5.70 6.74
C ASP A 34 22.08 -7.14 6.79
N GLU A 35 22.95 -8.08 7.20
CA GLU A 35 22.63 -9.51 7.18
C GLU A 35 21.45 -9.88 8.08
N ALA A 36 21.29 -9.18 9.21
CA ALA A 36 20.19 -9.45 10.14
C ALA A 36 18.84 -9.12 9.48
N LYS A 37 18.78 -8.03 8.70
CA LYS A 37 17.56 -7.65 7.95
C LYS A 37 17.27 -8.59 6.80
N VAL A 38 18.31 -9.03 6.06
CA VAL A 38 18.12 -10.03 4.98
C VAL A 38 17.53 -11.31 5.55
N LYS A 39 18.11 -11.83 6.63
CA LYS A 39 17.63 -13.05 7.27
C LYS A 39 16.22 -12.91 7.81
N ALA A 40 15.93 -11.81 8.50
CA ALA A 40 14.58 -11.54 9.02
C ALA A 40 13.55 -11.48 7.89
N LEU A 41 13.88 -10.86 6.75
CA LEU A 41 12.99 -10.79 5.60
C LEU A 41 12.73 -12.18 5.01
N VAL A 42 13.78 -12.98 4.76
CA VAL A 42 13.63 -14.32 4.19
C VAL A 42 12.75 -15.18 5.10
N SER A 43 13.03 -15.21 6.40
CA SER A 43 12.21 -15.96 7.37
C SER A 43 10.76 -15.46 7.46
N SER A 44 10.54 -14.16 7.30
CA SER A 44 9.18 -13.59 7.32
C SER A 44 8.37 -13.92 6.05
N LEU A 45 9.04 -14.32 4.96
CA LEU A 45 8.43 -14.72 3.70
C LEU A 45 8.32 -16.25 3.55
N GLU A 46 8.85 -17.03 4.49
CA GLU A 46 8.70 -18.49 4.50
C GLU A 46 7.22 -18.87 4.60
N GLY A 47 6.74 -19.65 3.62
CA GLY A 47 5.34 -20.08 3.57
C GLY A 47 4.34 -19.00 3.16
N VAL A 48 4.79 -17.79 2.81
CA VAL A 48 3.92 -16.71 2.33
C VAL A 48 3.70 -16.85 0.82
N ASN A 49 2.43 -16.87 0.40
CA ASN A 49 2.08 -16.76 -1.03
C ASN A 49 2.04 -15.28 -1.46
N ILE A 50 3.11 -14.82 -2.08
CA ILE A 50 3.26 -13.40 -2.47
C ILE A 50 2.22 -12.98 -3.52
N ASP A 51 1.79 -13.87 -4.42
CA ASP A 51 0.77 -13.55 -5.41
C ASP A 51 -0.59 -13.26 -4.76
N GLU A 52 -0.98 -14.05 -3.76
CA GLU A 52 -2.20 -13.82 -2.98
C GLU A 52 -2.14 -12.49 -2.22
N VAL A 53 -1.00 -12.20 -1.59
CA VAL A 53 -0.80 -10.94 -0.85
C VAL A 53 -0.88 -9.73 -1.79
N ILE A 54 -0.27 -9.81 -2.99
CA ILE A 54 -0.35 -8.74 -3.99
C ILE A 54 -1.78 -8.58 -4.50
N GLN A 55 -2.50 -9.67 -4.77
CA GLN A 55 -3.89 -9.61 -5.19
C GLN A 55 -4.78 -8.97 -4.12
N GLN A 56 -4.63 -9.38 -2.86
CA GLN A 56 -5.33 -8.78 -1.73
C GLN A 56 -5.03 -7.28 -1.59
N ALA A 57 -3.77 -6.87 -1.76
CA ALA A 57 -3.36 -5.47 -1.74
C ALA A 57 -3.96 -4.67 -2.90
N ALA A 58 -4.14 -5.27 -4.08
CA ALA A 58 -4.74 -4.63 -5.24
C ALA A 58 -6.27 -4.46 -5.13
N VAL A 59 -6.94 -5.34 -4.39
CA VAL A 59 -8.40 -5.26 -4.15
C VAL A 59 -8.76 -4.54 -2.85
N ALA A 60 -7.78 -4.18 -2.03
CA ALA A 60 -8.01 -3.36 -0.86
C ALA A 60 -8.74 -2.10 -1.29
N PRO A 61 -9.97 -1.84 -0.77
CA PRO A 61 -10.68 -0.64 -1.14
C PRO A 61 -9.79 0.53 -0.77
N LYS A 62 -9.61 1.46 -1.70
CA LYS A 62 -9.09 2.78 -1.41
C LYS A 62 -10.05 3.42 -0.41
N VAL A 63 -9.86 3.16 0.87
CA VAL A 63 -10.59 3.82 1.96
C VAL A 63 -9.94 5.19 2.11
N GLU A 64 -10.28 6.06 1.17
CA GLU A 64 -10.23 7.50 1.33
C GLU A 64 -11.47 8.06 0.60
N GLU A 65 -12.44 8.46 1.42
CA GLU A 65 -13.44 9.49 1.16
C GLU A 65 -14.33 9.38 -0.09
N LYS A 66 -15.36 8.51 -0.07
CA LYS A 66 -16.69 8.86 -0.62
C LYS A 66 -17.71 7.74 -0.39
N LYS A 67 -18.33 7.69 0.80
CA LYS A 67 -19.67 7.10 0.85
C LYS A 67 -20.62 7.54 1.95
N GLU A 68 -20.25 8.43 2.88
CA GLU A 68 -21.21 8.83 3.93
C GLU A 68 -21.57 10.33 4.03
N GLU A 69 -20.81 11.30 3.51
CA GLU A 69 -21.16 12.73 3.72
C GLU A 69 -22.11 13.39 2.69
N LYS A 70 -22.26 12.86 1.47
CA LYS A 70 -22.94 13.63 0.39
C LYS A 70 -24.47 13.78 0.52
N LYS A 71 -25.11 13.15 1.52
CA LYS A 71 -26.58 13.22 1.69
C LYS A 71 -27.04 14.17 2.79
N GLU A 72 -26.16 14.53 3.73
CA GLU A 72 -26.51 15.43 4.85
C GLU A 72 -26.18 16.90 4.56
N GLU A 73 -25.06 17.17 3.88
CA GLU A 73 -24.66 18.55 3.52
C GLU A 73 -25.62 19.22 2.53
N GLY A 74 -26.17 18.46 1.58
CA GLY A 74 -27.11 18.97 0.59
C GLY A 74 -28.39 19.52 1.23
N LYS A 75 -28.94 18.82 2.22
CA LYS A 75 -30.14 19.27 2.94
C LYS A 75 -29.86 20.50 3.80
N LYS A 76 -28.71 20.56 4.48
CA LYS A 76 -28.36 21.68 5.36
C LYS A 76 -28.05 22.95 4.58
N ALA A 77 -27.40 22.83 3.42
CA ALA A 77 -27.17 23.94 2.51
C ALA A 77 -28.49 24.48 1.92
N GLU A 78 -29.42 23.60 1.56
CA GLU A 78 -30.73 23.97 1.02
C GLU A 78 -31.60 24.69 2.08
N GLU A 79 -31.60 24.23 3.33
CA GLU A 79 -32.26 24.93 4.46
C GLU A 79 -31.62 26.28 4.79
N ALA A 80 -30.29 26.40 4.72
CA ALA A 80 -29.60 27.66 4.99
C ALA A 80 -29.89 28.74 3.92
N VAL A 81 -29.97 28.34 2.64
CA VAL A 81 -30.31 29.25 1.53
C VAL A 81 -31.78 29.68 1.58
N ALA A 82 -32.68 28.78 1.97
CA ALA A 82 -34.09 29.10 2.19
C ALA A 82 -34.29 30.10 3.35
N GLY A 83 -33.57 29.92 4.47
CA GLY A 83 -33.62 30.85 5.60
C GLY A 83 -33.06 32.24 5.28
N LEU A 84 -31.98 32.32 4.50
CA LEU A 84 -31.43 33.60 4.02
C LEU A 84 -32.38 34.32 3.07
N SER A 85 -33.06 33.59 2.18
CA SER A 85 -34.03 34.18 1.24
C SER A 85 -35.25 34.77 1.95
N ALA A 86 -35.70 34.14 3.04
CA ALA A 86 -36.80 34.65 3.88
C ALA A 86 -36.42 35.89 4.70
N LEU A 87 -35.12 36.13 4.94
CA LEU A 87 -34.64 37.29 5.69
C LEU A 87 -34.49 38.55 4.80
N PHE A 88 -34.31 38.37 3.49
CA PHE A 88 -34.02 39.45 2.53
C PHE A 88 -35.11 39.66 1.46
N GLY A 89 -36.19 38.89 1.49
CA GLY A 89 -37.36 39.02 0.60
C GLY A 89 -38.45 39.93 1.16
#